data_AF-A0A660VLF4-F1
#
_entry.id   AF-A0A660VLF4-F1
#
_cell.length_a   1.000
_cell.length_b   1.000
_cell.length_c   1.000
_cell.angle_alpha   90.00
_cell.angle_beta   90.00
_cell.angle_gamma   90.00
#
_symmetry.space_group_name_H-M   'P 1'
#
loop_
_entity.id
_entity.type
_entity.pdbx_description
1 polymer ?
#
loop_
_entity_poly.entity_id
_entity_poly.type
_entity_poly.pdbx_seq_one_letter_code
_entity_poly.pdbx_strand_id
1 'polypeptide(L)' 'MRELLGSKGANLAEMARIGLPVPPGFTIPAEACRQY' A
#
# COMPACT_ATOMS: atom_id res chain seq x y z
N MET A 1 1.02 4.43 7.27
CA MET A 1 1.01 3.93 5.88
C MET A 1 0.17 4.75 4.92
N ARG A 2 -0.96 5.34 5.34
CA ARG A 2 -1.92 6.00 4.44
C ARG A 2 -1.36 7.20 3.65
N GLU A 3 -0.50 8.01 4.27
CA GLU A 3 0.13 9.15 3.59
C GLU A 3 1.22 8.74 2.60
N LEU A 4 1.87 7.60 2.83
CA LEU A 4 2.94 7.09 1.98
C LEU A 4 2.41 6.21 0.84
N LEU A 5 1.44 5.34 1.09
CA LEU A 5 0.95 4.32 0.16
C LEU A 5 -0.45 4.62 -0.42
N GLY A 6 -1.07 5.72 0.02
CA GLY A 6 -2.47 6.02 -0.28
C GLY A 6 -3.47 5.15 0.50
N SER A 7 -4.76 5.37 0.27
CA SER A 7 -5.85 4.67 0.98
C SER A 7 -5.92 3.17 0.64
N LYS A 8 -5.86 2.82 -0.65
CA LYS A 8 -5.91 1.43 -1.12
C LYS A 8 -4.66 0.63 -0.72
N GLY A 9 -3.48 1.23 -0.91
CA GLY A 9 -2.20 0.60 -0.56
C GLY A 9 -2.08 0.33 0.94
N ALA A 10 -2.50 1.29 1.77
CA ALA A 10 -2.51 1.09 3.23
C ALA A 10 -3.47 -0.02 3.67
N ASN A 11 -4.67 -0.10 3.10
CA ASN A 11 -5.61 -1.18 3.44
C ASN A 11 -5.09 -2.55 3.02
N LEU A 12 -4.52 -2.69 1.82
CA LEU A 12 -3.93 -3.96 1.37
C LEU A 12 -2.73 -4.39 2.21
N ALA A 13 -1.89 -3.44 2.62
CA ALA A 13 -0.77 -3.70 3.52
C ALA A 13 -1.24 -4.17 4.90
N GLU A 14 -2.28 -3.55 5.47
CA GLU A 14 -2.86 -4.01 6.74
C GLU A 14 -3.51 -5.39 6.60
N MET A 15 -4.24 -5.67 5.52
CA MET A 15 -4.81 -6.99 5.24
C MET A 15 -3.73 -8.08 5.15
N ALA A 16 -2.62 -7.80 4.45
CA ALA A 16 -1.46 -8.69 4.39
C ALA A 16 -0.82 -8.90 5.77
N ARG A 17 -0.69 -7.83 6.57
CA ARG A 17 -0.07 -7.85 7.90
C ARG A 17 -0.86 -8.68 8.92
N ILE A 18 -2.20 -8.69 8.82
CA ILE A 18 -3.07 -9.51 9.68
C ILE A 18 -3.29 -10.93 9.15
N GLY A 19 -2.64 -11.31 8.06
CA GLY A 19 -2.68 -12.67 7.51
C GLY A 19 -3.94 -13.00 6.71
N LEU A 20 -4.69 -12.00 6.22
CA LEU A 20 -5.77 -12.26 5.28
C LEU A 20 -5.19 -12.72 3.92
N PRO A 21 -5.88 -13.63 3.21
CA PRO A 21 -5.44 -14.08 1.89
C PRO A 21 -5.61 -12.95 0.87
N VAL A 22 -4.55 -12.15 0.71
CA VAL A 22 -4.43 -11.16 -0.35
C VAL A 22 -3.38 -11.63 -1.36
N PRO A 23 -3.62 -11.48 -2.67
CA PRO A 23 -2.60 -11.78 -3.67
C PRO A 23 -1.32 -10.96 -3.41
N PRO A 24 -0.13 -11.56 -3.58
CA PRO A 24 1.12 -10.85 -3.38
C PRO A 24 1.27 -9.70 -4.38
N GLY A 25 1.85 -8.59 -3.92
CA GLY A 25 2.07 -7.39 -4.72
C GLY A 25 2.84 -6.32 -3.96
N PHE A 26 3.08 -5.19 -4.60
CA PHE A 26 3.74 -4.02 -4.00
C PHE A 26 2.97 -2.74 -4.33
N THR A 27 3.15 -1.70 -3.51
CA THR A 27 2.57 -0.36 -3.75
C THR A 27 3.70 0.64 -3.94
N ILE A 28 3.65 1.39 -5.04
CA ILE A 28 4.57 2.52 -5.27
C ILE A 28 4.11 3.67 -4.37
N PRO A 29 5.02 4.32 -3.61
CA PRO A 29 4.64 5.39 -2.70
C PRO A 29 4.10 6.60 -3.45
N ALA A 30 3.16 7.31 -2.82
CA ALA A 30 2.59 8.56 -3.32
C ALA A 30 3.66 9.65 -3.53
N GLU A 31 4.80 9.55 -2.86
CA GLU A 31 5.95 10.42 -3.11
C GLU A 31 6.54 10.27 -4.50
N ALA A 32 6.60 9.04 -5.03
CA ALA A 32 7.09 8.81 -6.40
C ALA A 32 6.21 9.53 -7.44
N CYS A 33 4.90 9.67 -7.17
CA CYS A 33 4.00 10.46 -7.99
C CYS A 33 4.29 11.96 -7.92
N ARG A 34 4.79 12.48 -6.79
CA ARG A 34 5.18 13.90 -6.65
C ARG A 34 6.52 14.23 -7.33
N GLN A 35 7.35 13.21 -7.57
CA GLN A 35 8.65 13.34 -8.22
C GLN A 35 8.59 13.24 -9.75
N TYR A 36 7.44 12.87 -10.30
CA TYR A 36 7.16 12.76 -11.74
C TYR A 36 6.43 14.01 -12.23
#